data_AF-A0A7J9Y185-F1
#
_entry.id   AF-A0A7J9Y185-F1
#
_cell.length_a   1.000
_cell.length_b   1.000
_cell.length_c   1.000
_cell.angle_alpha   90.00
_cell.angle_beta   90.00
_cell.angle_gamma   90.00
#
_symmetry.space_group_name_H-M   'P 1'
#
loop_
_entity.id
_entity.type
_entity.pdbx_description
1 polymer ?
#
loop_
_entity_poly.entity_id
_entity_poly.type
_entity_poly.pdbx_seq_one_letter_code
_entity_poly.pdbx_strand_id
1 'polypeptide(L)'
;MCVETPKGTDSFKSIHKPYRTFKKGCQDLNGREALDYVRQRKQFTDGDYARMRHQQQFLKAIVKQARSQDLHRDLGKLDRVIRAAGESLTIDNSVPVAALAFTLRGIGPGDLTAITAPTVGRNNGVWYAVLVDPAPSLFEAVREETLDQWVIEHPKRVNSLT
;
A
#
# COMPACT_ATOMS: atom_id res chain seq x y z
N MET A 1 -8.29 -3.49 -8.16
CA MET A 1 -7.33 -2.46 -7.72
C MET A 1 -7.50 -1.21 -8.59
N CYS A 2 -7.33 0.00 -8.04
CA CYS A 2 -7.45 1.23 -8.81
C CYS A 2 -6.07 1.73 -9.20
N VAL A 3 -5.83 1.78 -10.51
CA VAL A 3 -4.53 2.05 -11.12
C VAL A 3 -4.38 3.54 -11.39
N GLU A 4 -3.32 4.14 -10.84
CA GLU A 4 -2.83 5.45 -11.26
C GLU A 4 -1.94 5.37 -12.51
N THR A 5 -1.88 6.49 -13.23
CA THR A 5 -1.07 6.66 -14.44
C THR A 5 -0.23 7.92 -14.32
N PRO A 6 0.87 8.05 -15.09
CA PRO A 6 1.65 9.28 -15.14
C PRO A 6 0.77 10.50 -15.41
N LYS A 7 1.12 11.63 -14.79
CA LYS A 7 0.32 12.87 -14.87
C LYS A 7 0.04 13.25 -16.33
N GLY A 8 -1.23 13.44 -16.66
CA GLY A 8 -1.67 13.79 -18.02
C GLY A 8 -1.81 12.62 -18.99
N THR A 9 -1.78 11.37 -18.52
CA THR A 9 -1.93 10.17 -19.37
C THR A 9 -3.08 9.28 -18.90
N ASP A 10 -3.73 8.56 -19.83
CA ASP A 10 -4.79 7.60 -19.53
C ASP A 10 -4.30 6.15 -19.41
N SER A 11 -3.05 5.90 -19.81
CA SER A 11 -2.41 4.60 -19.68
C SER A 11 -0.89 4.70 -19.70
N PHE A 12 -0.21 3.65 -19.24
CA PHE A 12 1.24 3.49 -19.41
C PHE A 12 1.60 2.04 -19.69
N LYS A 13 2.79 1.83 -20.28
CA LYS A 13 3.33 0.50 -20.57
C LYS A 13 4.29 0.05 -19.48
N SER A 14 4.16 -1.18 -18.99
CA SER A 14 5.07 -1.79 -18.03
C SER A 14 6.50 -1.85 -18.56
N ILE A 15 7.48 -1.69 -17.68
CA ILE A 15 8.90 -1.95 -17.97
C ILE A 15 9.27 -3.44 -17.89
N HIS A 16 8.37 -4.29 -17.39
CA HIS A 16 8.59 -5.73 -17.27
C HIS A 16 7.90 -6.46 -18.40
N LYS A 17 8.54 -7.51 -18.95
CA LYS A 17 7.88 -8.41 -19.91
C LYS A 17 6.58 -8.97 -19.27
N PRO A 18 5.47 -9.07 -20.01
CA PRO A 18 5.32 -8.89 -21.47
C PRO A 18 5.06 -7.45 -21.92
N TYR A 19 5.40 -6.43 -21.12
CA TYR A 19 5.18 -5.00 -21.38
C TYR A 19 3.69 -4.65 -21.45
N ARG A 20 2.94 -5.10 -20.44
CA ARG A 20 1.50 -4.87 -20.30
C ARG A 20 1.17 -3.38 -20.29
N THR A 21 0.05 -3.02 -20.89
CA THR A 21 -0.52 -1.67 -20.76
C THR A 21 -1.49 -1.60 -19.59
N PHE A 22 -1.24 -0.69 -18.66
CA PHE A 22 -2.11 -0.38 -17.54
C PHE A 22 -2.94 0.87 -17.87
N LYS A 23 -4.26 0.75 -17.81
CA LYS A 23 -5.18 1.89 -17.98
C LYS A 23 -5.53 2.49 -16.62
N LYS A 24 -5.76 3.80 -16.59
CA LYS A 24 -6.22 4.53 -15.41
C LYS A 24 -7.57 3.98 -14.94
N GLY A 25 -7.74 3.85 -13.62
CA GLY A 25 -9.03 3.49 -13.00
C GLY A 25 -9.05 2.10 -12.37
N CYS A 26 -10.21 1.73 -11.83
CA CYS A 26 -10.40 0.47 -11.10
C CYS A 26 -10.59 -0.71 -12.05
N GLN A 27 -9.76 -1.73 -11.87
CA GLN A 27 -9.77 -2.96 -12.67
C GLN A 27 -9.38 -4.17 -11.81
N ASP A 28 -9.86 -5.34 -12.20
CA ASP A 28 -9.47 -6.59 -11.55
C ASP A 28 -8.15 -7.07 -12.12
N LEU A 29 -7.16 -7.19 -11.23
CA LEU A 29 -5.84 -7.68 -11.57
C LEU A 29 -5.63 -9.03 -10.89
N ASN A 30 -5.16 -10.01 -11.64
CA ASN A 30 -4.65 -11.25 -11.05
C ASN A 30 -3.31 -11.00 -10.34
N GLY A 31 -2.79 -12.02 -9.64
CA GLY A 31 -1.54 -11.89 -8.87
C GLY A 31 -0.32 -11.45 -9.70
N ARG A 32 -0.19 -11.91 -10.96
CA ARG A 32 0.94 -11.52 -11.84
C ARG A 32 0.81 -10.08 -12.31
N GLU A 33 -0.41 -9.65 -12.63
CA GLU A 33 -0.74 -8.28 -13.03
C GLU A 33 -0.54 -7.28 -11.90
N ALA A 34 -1.01 -7.64 -10.70
CA ALA A 34 -0.83 -6.83 -9.51
C ALA A 34 0.67 -6.71 -9.16
N LEU A 35 1.42 -7.81 -9.22
CA LEU A 35 2.87 -7.81 -8.98
C LEU A 35 3.61 -6.94 -9.99
N ASP A 36 3.23 -7.00 -11.26
CA ASP A 36 3.78 -6.14 -12.31
C ASP A 36 3.50 -4.66 -11.96
N TYR A 37 2.25 -4.31 -11.65
CA TYR A 37 1.85 -2.95 -11.31
C TYR A 37 2.59 -2.36 -10.09
N VAL A 38 2.66 -3.08 -8.98
CA VAL A 38 3.29 -2.58 -7.74
C VAL A 38 4.82 -2.41 -7.85
N ARG A 39 5.42 -2.88 -8.94
CA ARG A 39 6.85 -2.71 -9.24
C ARG A 39 7.14 -1.54 -10.19
N GLN A 40 6.09 -0.94 -10.76
CA GLN A 40 6.24 0.18 -11.71
C GLN A 40 6.72 1.43 -10.99
N ARG A 41 7.64 2.14 -11.66
CA ARG A 41 8.25 3.37 -11.15
C ARG A 41 8.84 4.27 -12.23
N LYS A 42 9.34 3.71 -13.33
CA LYS A 42 10.16 4.44 -14.31
C LYS A 42 9.36 5.38 -15.21
N GLN A 43 8.06 5.12 -15.33
CA GLN A 43 7.11 5.90 -16.11
C GLN A 43 6.62 7.14 -15.36
N PHE A 44 6.90 7.21 -14.05
CA PHE A 44 6.44 8.27 -13.16
C PHE A 44 7.58 9.21 -12.83
N THR A 45 7.33 10.52 -12.86
CA THR A 45 8.35 11.54 -12.61
C THR A 45 8.88 11.51 -11.18
N ASP A 46 8.07 11.02 -10.24
CA ASP A 46 8.39 10.85 -8.83
C ASP A 46 8.85 9.41 -8.48
N GLY A 47 9.03 8.55 -9.49
CA GLY A 47 9.82 7.33 -9.39
C GLY A 47 9.38 6.38 -8.27
N ASP A 48 10.25 6.20 -7.27
CA ASP A 48 10.02 5.28 -6.17
C ASP A 48 8.82 5.70 -5.29
N TYR A 49 8.47 6.99 -5.24
CA TYR A 49 7.27 7.45 -4.53
C TYR A 49 5.98 6.95 -5.20
N ALA A 50 5.92 6.88 -6.54
CA ALA A 50 4.81 6.24 -7.24
C ALA A 50 4.73 4.75 -6.91
N ARG A 51 5.88 4.05 -6.87
CA ARG A 51 5.92 2.64 -6.48
C ARG A 51 5.37 2.42 -5.06
N MET A 52 5.71 3.30 -4.12
CA MET A 52 5.17 3.24 -2.75
C MET A 52 3.64 3.43 -2.75
N ARG A 53 3.11 4.38 -3.53
CA ARG A 53 1.66 4.55 -3.68
C ARG A 53 0.98 3.33 -4.29
N HIS A 54 1.57 2.72 -5.33
CA HIS A 54 1.03 1.49 -5.92
C HIS A 54 0.94 0.34 -4.90
N GLN A 55 1.95 0.22 -4.03
CA GLN A 55 1.94 -0.77 -2.95
C GLN A 55 0.85 -0.49 -1.91
N GLN A 56 0.62 0.78 -1.56
CA GLN A 56 -0.48 1.17 -0.68
C GLN A 56 -1.86 0.89 -1.32
N GLN A 57 -2.02 1.18 -2.62
CA GLN A 57 -3.23 0.84 -3.39
C GLN A 57 -3.47 -0.67 -3.43
N PHE A 58 -2.41 -1.47 -3.55
CA PHE A 58 -2.49 -2.93 -3.50
C PHE A 58 -2.93 -3.45 -2.14
N LEU A 59 -2.39 -2.91 -1.03
CA LEU A 59 -2.86 -3.25 0.32
C LEU A 59 -4.35 -2.93 0.51
N LYS A 60 -4.79 -1.74 0.05
CA LYS A 60 -6.23 -1.38 0.07
C LYS A 60 -7.06 -2.33 -0.81
N ALA A 61 -6.55 -2.75 -1.96
CA ALA A 61 -7.23 -3.72 -2.82
C ALA A 61 -7.35 -5.11 -2.17
N ILE A 62 -6.33 -5.56 -1.43
CA ILE A 62 -6.41 -6.80 -0.62
C ILE A 62 -7.50 -6.68 0.43
N VAL A 63 -7.54 -5.59 1.20
CA VAL A 63 -8.58 -5.38 2.23
C VAL A 63 -9.97 -5.31 1.59
N LYS A 64 -10.11 -4.60 0.47
CA LYS A 64 -11.37 -4.55 -0.29
C LYS A 64 -11.81 -5.94 -0.76
N GLN A 65 -10.88 -6.77 -1.25
CA GLN A 65 -11.17 -8.12 -1.69
C GLN A 65 -11.51 -9.05 -0.52
N ALA A 66 -10.78 -8.96 0.59
CA ALA A 66 -11.11 -9.71 1.80
C ALA A 66 -12.53 -9.39 2.30
N ARG A 67 -12.91 -8.11 2.24
CA ARG A 67 -14.28 -7.67 2.55
C ARG A 67 -15.32 -8.18 1.56
N SER A 68 -15.07 -8.09 0.25
CA SER A 68 -16.02 -8.56 -0.77
C SER A 68 -16.26 -10.07 -0.73
N GLN A 69 -15.32 -10.83 -0.18
CA GLN A 69 -15.41 -12.28 0.01
C GLN A 69 -15.96 -12.69 1.39
N ASP A 70 -16.42 -11.72 2.18
CA ASP A 70 -16.97 -11.90 3.53
C ASP A 70 -16.01 -12.53 4.55
N LEU A 71 -14.68 -12.38 4.39
CA LEU A 71 -13.70 -12.95 5.34
C LEU A 71 -13.87 -12.42 6.77
N HIS A 72 -14.45 -11.22 6.91
CA HIS A 72 -14.76 -10.63 8.22
C HIS A 72 -15.88 -11.36 8.98
N ARG A 73 -16.70 -12.16 8.30
CA ARG A 73 -17.83 -12.93 8.86
C ARG A 73 -17.64 -14.45 8.74
N ASP A 74 -16.85 -14.91 7.78
CA ASP A 74 -16.60 -16.33 7.51
C ASP A 74 -15.24 -16.76 8.06
N LEU A 75 -15.26 -17.39 9.24
CA LEU A 75 -14.06 -17.88 9.93
C LEU A 75 -13.34 -18.99 9.14
N GLY A 76 -14.07 -19.80 8.37
CA GLY A 76 -13.49 -20.87 7.57
C GLY A 76 -12.71 -20.34 6.37
N LYS A 77 -13.23 -19.30 5.69
CA LYS A 77 -12.47 -18.56 4.65
C LYS A 77 -11.27 -17.86 5.24
N LEU A 78 -11.42 -17.23 6.40
CA LEU A 78 -10.33 -16.52 7.08
C LEU A 78 -9.16 -17.47 7.42
N ASP A 79 -9.44 -18.64 8.00
CA ASP A 79 -8.42 -19.65 8.31
C ASP A 79 -7.65 -20.11 7.05
N ARG A 80 -8.35 -20.34 5.92
CA ARG A 80 -7.70 -20.70 4.66
C ARG A 80 -6.74 -19.62 4.17
N VAL A 81 -7.11 -18.35 4.29
CA VAL A 81 -6.23 -17.24 3.92
C VAL A 81 -5.02 -17.13 4.85
N ILE A 82 -5.21 -17.30 6.16
CA ILE A 82 -4.11 -17.30 7.13
C ILE A 82 -3.09 -18.39 6.81
N ARG A 83 -3.54 -19.62 6.50
CA ARG A 83 -2.66 -20.73 6.14
C ARG A 83 -1.88 -20.48 4.86
N ALA A 84 -2.56 -20.05 3.79
CA ALA A 84 -1.92 -19.73 2.53
C ALA A 84 -0.90 -18.58 2.67
N ALA A 85 -1.21 -17.58 3.51
CA ALA A 85 -0.28 -16.51 3.83
C ALA A 85 0.93 -17.03 4.60
N GLY A 86 0.74 -17.93 5.58
CA GLY A 86 1.83 -18.57 6.33
C GLY A 86 2.80 -19.38 5.47
N GLU A 87 2.35 -19.96 4.36
CA GLU A 87 3.22 -20.64 3.39
C GLU A 87 4.06 -19.67 2.53
N SER A 88 3.64 -18.40 2.44
CA SER A 88 4.22 -17.39 1.55
C SER A 88 4.97 -16.27 2.30
N LEU A 89 4.83 -16.19 3.62
CA LEU A 89 5.39 -15.13 4.46
C LEU A 89 6.35 -15.70 5.49
N THR A 90 7.45 -14.99 5.71
CA THR A 90 8.32 -15.20 6.88
C THR A 90 7.84 -14.27 7.99
N ILE A 91 7.40 -14.85 9.11
CA ILE A 91 6.88 -14.13 10.27
C ILE A 91 7.65 -14.63 11.49
N ASP A 92 7.91 -13.75 12.45
CA ASP A 92 8.49 -14.15 13.72
C ASP A 92 7.57 -15.11 14.47
N ASN A 93 8.15 -16.16 15.08
CA ASN A 93 7.40 -17.22 15.75
C ASN A 93 6.60 -16.72 16.97
N SER A 94 6.94 -15.54 17.52
CA SER A 94 6.22 -14.93 18.64
C SER A 94 4.92 -14.23 18.23
N VAL A 95 4.67 -14.01 16.93
CA VAL A 95 3.49 -13.29 16.46
C VAL A 95 2.27 -14.24 16.42
N PRO A 96 1.19 -13.97 17.17
CA PRO A 96 -0.02 -14.77 17.11
C PRO A 96 -0.83 -14.40 15.86
N VAL A 97 -0.42 -14.91 14.69
CA VAL A 97 -0.98 -14.52 13.37
C VAL A 97 -2.50 -14.64 13.31
N ALA A 98 -3.08 -15.69 13.89
CA ALA A 98 -4.53 -15.87 13.92
C ALA A 98 -5.23 -14.78 14.76
N ALA A 99 -4.68 -14.41 15.92
CA ALA A 99 -5.20 -13.34 16.75
C ALA A 99 -5.07 -11.98 16.05
N LEU A 100 -3.91 -11.72 15.42
CA LEU A 100 -3.70 -10.50 14.62
C LEU A 100 -4.72 -10.40 13.48
N ALA A 101 -4.91 -11.47 12.70
CA ALA A 101 -5.90 -11.51 11.63
C ALA A 101 -7.33 -11.28 12.15
N PHE A 102 -7.66 -11.83 13.32
CA PHE A 102 -8.96 -11.64 13.96
C PHE A 102 -9.15 -10.19 14.42
N THR A 103 -8.12 -9.54 14.96
CA THR A 103 -8.16 -8.12 15.33
C THR A 103 -8.37 -7.24 14.08
N LEU A 104 -7.66 -7.53 12.99
CA LEU A 104 -7.72 -6.74 11.76
C LEU A 104 -8.98 -6.98 10.91
N ARG A 105 -9.74 -8.07 11.15
CA ARG A 105 -10.93 -8.42 10.34
C ARG A 105 -12.00 -7.32 10.34
N GLY A 106 -12.01 -6.48 11.37
CA GLY A 106 -12.91 -5.35 11.55
C GLY A 106 -12.55 -4.12 10.71
N ILE A 107 -11.39 -4.10 10.04
CA ILE A 107 -10.93 -2.98 9.20
C ILE A 107 -11.47 -3.11 7.78
N GLY A 108 -12.15 -2.08 7.31
CA GLY A 108 -12.71 -1.95 5.97
C GLY A 108 -11.81 -1.09 5.07
N PRO A 109 -12.06 -1.09 3.75
CA PRO A 109 -11.27 -0.28 2.82
C PRO A 109 -11.41 1.24 3.02
N GLY A 110 -12.47 1.69 3.72
CA GLY A 110 -12.68 3.09 4.09
C GLY A 110 -11.90 3.53 5.33
N ASP A 111 -11.43 2.58 6.13
CA ASP A 111 -10.70 2.84 7.38
C ASP A 111 -9.19 2.96 7.15
N LEU A 112 -8.74 2.85 5.89
CA LEU A 112 -7.34 2.85 5.52
C LEU A 112 -6.89 4.24 5.08
N THR A 113 -6.02 4.84 5.89
CA THR A 113 -5.28 6.06 5.56
C THR A 113 -3.85 5.69 5.18
N ALA A 114 -3.39 6.12 4.01
CA ALA A 114 -2.00 5.95 3.61
C ALA A 114 -1.20 7.24 3.79
N ILE A 115 -0.02 7.09 4.37
CA ILE A 115 0.94 8.17 4.60
C ILE A 115 2.30 7.65 4.14
N THR A 116 3.11 8.54 3.57
CA THR A 116 4.52 8.28 3.29
C THR A 116 5.37 9.19 4.17
N ALA A 117 6.37 8.62 4.85
CA ALA A 117 7.31 9.40 5.66
C ALA A 117 7.94 10.53 4.82
N PRO A 118 7.87 11.80 5.29
CA PRO A 118 8.45 12.93 4.58
C PRO A 118 9.96 12.75 4.40
N THR A 119 10.39 12.73 3.13
CA THR A 119 11.79 12.51 2.77
C THR A 119 12.23 13.43 1.64
N VAL A 120 13.53 13.73 1.59
CA VAL A 120 14.18 14.31 0.41
C VAL A 120 15.23 13.35 -0.12
N GLY A 121 15.36 13.32 -1.44
CA GLY A 121 16.21 12.37 -2.13
C GLY A 121 17.20 13.02 -3.07
N ARG A 122 18.32 13.53 -2.53
CA ARG A 122 19.65 13.55 -3.19
C ARG A 122 20.71 14.09 -2.23
N ASN A 123 21.82 13.38 -2.07
CA ASN A 123 23.06 13.94 -1.52
C ASN A 123 24.24 13.45 -2.37
N ASN A 124 25.03 14.37 -2.92
CA ASN A 124 26.24 14.08 -3.73
C ASN A 124 26.05 13.03 -4.86
N GLY A 125 24.91 13.04 -5.55
CA GLY A 125 24.64 12.10 -6.66
C GLY A 125 24.20 10.70 -6.23
N VAL A 126 24.12 10.44 -4.91
CA VAL A 126 23.55 9.21 -4.35
C VAL A 126 22.12 9.49 -3.86
N TRP A 127 21.23 8.54 -4.14
CA TRP A 127 19.84 8.61 -3.69
C TRP A 127 19.74 8.11 -2.25
N TYR A 128 19.36 9.01 -1.34
CA TYR A 128 19.01 8.71 0.04
C TYR A 128 17.54 8.99 0.27
N ALA A 129 16.96 8.38 1.30
CA ALA A 129 15.71 8.85 1.89
C ALA A 129 16.06 9.57 3.19
N VAL A 130 16.36 10.87 3.10
CA VAL A 130 16.65 11.68 4.29
C VAL A 130 15.32 12.15 4.86
N LEU A 131 15.03 11.76 6.10
CA LEU A 131 13.84 12.23 6.81
C LEU A 131 13.93 13.75 7.01
N VAL A 132 12.86 14.45 6.66
CA VAL A 132 12.74 15.91 6.80
C VAL A 132 11.45 16.23 7.50
N ASP A 133 11.29 17.46 8.00
CA ASP A 133 10.02 17.85 8.61
C ASP A 133 8.83 17.68 7.64
N PRO A 134 7.68 17.20 8.13
CA PRO A 134 7.35 16.87 9.52
C PRO A 134 7.55 15.38 9.89
N ALA A 135 8.57 14.69 9.36
CA ALA A 135 8.81 13.28 9.68
C ALA A 135 9.04 13.00 11.19
N PRO A 136 9.79 13.82 11.95
CA PRO A 136 9.92 13.59 13.39
C PRO A 136 8.58 13.58 14.12
N SER A 137 7.67 14.52 13.82
CA SER A 137 6.35 14.57 14.46
C SER A 137 5.43 13.43 13.98
N LEU A 138 5.64 12.88 12.78
CA LEU A 138 4.95 11.65 12.37
C LEU A 138 5.31 10.48 13.28
N PHE A 139 6.61 10.30 13.58
CA PHE A 139 7.06 9.22 14.45
C PHE A 139 6.68 9.45 15.92
N GLU A 140 6.63 10.70 16.36
CA GLU A 140 6.07 11.08 17.66
C GLU A 140 4.58 10.71 17.73
N ALA A 141 3.78 11.05 16.71
CA ALA A 141 2.37 10.69 16.67
C ALA A 141 2.13 9.17 16.66
N VAL A 142 3.02 8.38 16.05
CA VAL A 142 2.98 6.91 16.15
C VAL A 142 3.26 6.43 17.58
N ARG A 143 4.24 7.03 18.27
CA ARG A 143 4.64 6.66 19.63
C ARG A 143 3.56 7.00 20.65
N GLU A 144 2.97 8.18 20.50
CA GLU A 144 1.95 8.73 21.42
C GLU A 144 0.52 8.33 21.02
N GLU A 145 0.36 7.48 20.00
CA GLU A 145 -0.94 7.01 19.50
C GLU A 145 -1.89 8.14 19.03
N THR A 146 -1.33 9.25 18.50
CA THR A 146 -2.07 10.45 18.01
C THR A 146 -2.01 10.61 16.49
N LEU A 147 -1.87 9.51 15.75
CA LEU A 147 -1.70 9.53 14.29
C LEU A 147 -2.92 10.09 13.54
N ASP A 148 -4.11 9.91 14.08
CA ASP A 148 -5.36 10.48 13.57
C ASP A 148 -5.33 12.02 13.59
N GLN A 149 -4.91 12.61 14.71
CA GLN A 149 -4.72 14.05 14.84
C GLN A 149 -3.64 14.56 13.89
N TRP A 150 -2.51 13.85 13.81
CA TRP A 150 -1.41 14.23 12.90
C TRP A 150 -1.87 14.26 11.44
N VAL A 151 -2.70 13.31 11.02
CA VAL A 151 -3.29 13.25 9.67
C VAL A 151 -4.18 14.46 9.38
N ILE A 152 -4.99 14.87 10.36
CA ILE A 152 -5.88 16.05 10.23
C ILE A 152 -5.05 17.33 10.07
N GLU A 153 -3.94 17.46 10.81
CA GLU A 153 -3.05 18.61 10.74
C GLU A 153 -2.18 18.64 9.48
N HIS A 154 -1.94 17.47 8.87
CA HIS A 154 -1.10 17.31 7.69
C HIS A 154 -1.85 16.72 6.48
N PRO A 155 -2.95 17.32 6.01
CA PRO A 155 -3.81 16.72 4.98
C PRO A 155 -3.07 16.51 3.64
N LYS A 156 -2.04 17.33 3.35
CA LYS A 156 -1.19 17.20 2.16
C LYS A 156 -0.25 15.98 2.20
N ARG A 157 -0.12 15.30 3.34
CA ARG A 157 0.71 14.11 3.53
C ARG A 157 -0.08 12.80 3.40
N VAL A 158 -1.41 12.88 3.27
CA VAL A 158 -2.26 11.73 3.02
C VAL A 158 -2.23 11.38 1.53
N ASN A 159 -1.87 10.14 1.22
CA ASN A 159 -1.85 9.65 -0.14
C ASN A 159 -3.25 9.26 -0.59
N SER A 160 -3.61 9.65 -1.81
CA SER A 160 -4.82 9.15 -2.43
C SER A 160 -4.65 7.69 -2.86
N LEU A 161 -5.57 6.84 -2.40
CA LEU A 161 -5.64 5.42 -2.75
C LEU A 161 -6.84 5.12 -3.67
N THR A 162 -7.29 6.13 -4.42
CA THR A 162 -8.41 6.02 -5.38
C THR A 162 -7.91 5.88 -6.81
#